data_AF-A0A292S7U1-F1
#
_entry.id   AF-A0A292S7U1-F1
#
_cell.length_a   1.000
_cell.length_b   1.000
_cell.length_c   1.000
_cell.angle_alpha   90.00
_cell.angle_beta   90.00
_cell.angle_gamma   90.00
#
_symmetry.space_group_name_H-M   'P 1'
#
loop_
_entity.id
_entity.type
_entity.pdbx_description
1 polymer ?
#
loop_
_entity_poly.entity_id
_entity_poly.type
_entity_poly.pdbx_seq_one_letter_code
_entity_poly.pdbx_strand_id
1 'polypeptide(L)'
;MKNDFKFARDALRYIIKNNGVQEIYIPYYLCDVIRHAVFAEGAKPLFYHIDDNFMPVRDFPLESFILYPNYFGICDGNVDKLVKTYPKLIVDNAHAYYAEPKGFASIYSPHKVTGNHEIKRKIFDKYHNIYADTNQLSFDISEEAIPFCYPYLASTIEEADKLVEKLTARGLTIYRYWNQLPASYNEYKFYSRLVPIPLD
;
A
#
# COMPACT_ATOMS: atom_id res chain seq x y z
N MET A 1 -2.17 22.99 -0.40
CA MET A 1 -0.80 23.44 -0.71
C MET A 1 -0.02 22.22 -1.20
N LYS A 2 0.66 22.30 -2.36
CA LYS A 2 1.53 21.22 -2.85
C LYS A 2 2.96 21.51 -2.41
N ASN A 3 3.60 20.53 -1.77
CA ASN A 3 4.99 20.60 -1.36
C ASN A 3 5.74 19.48 -2.07
N ASP A 4 6.94 19.78 -2.58
CA ASP A 4 7.72 18.82 -3.36
C ASP A 4 8.64 17.99 -2.46
N PHE A 5 8.25 16.73 -2.25
CA PHE A 5 9.04 15.74 -1.51
C PHE A 5 9.43 14.57 -2.42
N LYS A 6 10.68 14.11 -2.31
CA LYS A 6 11.16 12.93 -3.04
C LYS A 6 10.61 11.61 -2.46
N PHE A 7 10.41 11.56 -1.15
CA PHE A 7 10.00 10.36 -0.41
C PHE A 7 8.75 10.62 0.42
N ALA A 8 7.79 9.67 0.42
CA ALA A 8 6.56 9.78 1.20
C ALA A 8 6.83 10.00 2.71
N ARG A 9 7.88 9.37 3.24
CA ARG A 9 8.31 9.55 4.63
C ARG A 9 8.62 11.00 4.98
N ASP A 10 9.21 11.77 4.06
CA ASP A 10 9.61 13.16 4.33
C ASP A 10 8.37 14.07 4.33
N ALA A 11 7.43 13.79 3.43
CA ALA A 11 6.12 14.42 3.44
C ALA A 11 5.34 14.10 4.73
N LEU A 12 5.38 12.86 5.21
CA LEU A 12 4.76 12.48 6.48
C LEU A 12 5.37 13.23 7.66
N ARG A 13 6.70 13.33 7.72
CA ARG A 13 7.39 14.09 8.76
C ARG A 13 6.95 15.55 8.77
N TYR A 14 6.86 16.17 7.59
CA TYR A 14 6.35 17.53 7.43
C TYR A 14 4.91 17.66 7.95
N ILE A 15 4.02 16.71 7.62
CA ILE A 15 2.64 16.72 8.10
C ILE A 15 2.59 16.63 9.62
N ILE A 16 3.33 15.70 10.23
CA ILE A 16 3.36 15.49 11.68
C ILE A 16 3.81 16.77 12.39
N LYS A 17 4.95 17.33 11.96
CA LYS A 17 5.54 18.51 12.56
C LYS A 17 4.66 19.75 12.47
N ASN A 18 4.13 20.05 11.28
CA ASN A 18 3.40 21.30 11.05
C ASN A 18 1.96 21.28 11.56
N ASN A 19 1.40 20.10 11.83
CA ASN A 19 0.05 19.96 12.39
C ASN A 19 0.06 19.54 13.86
N GLY A 20 1.24 19.51 14.50
CA GLY A 20 1.37 19.16 15.92
C GLY A 20 0.84 17.77 16.25
N VAL A 21 0.95 16.81 15.33
CA VAL A 21 0.39 15.46 15.50
C VAL A 21 1.11 14.74 16.64
N GLN A 22 0.39 14.48 17.73
CA GLN A 22 0.94 13.80 18.92
C GLN A 22 0.83 12.27 18.82
N GLU A 23 -0.23 11.77 18.18
CA GLU A 23 -0.46 10.36 17.94
C GLU A 23 -1.07 10.13 16.56
N ILE A 24 -0.74 9.01 15.95
CA ILE A 24 -1.20 8.65 14.62
C ILE A 24 -1.44 7.14 14.51
N TYR A 25 -2.60 6.77 13.99
CA TYR A 25 -2.92 5.38 13.68
C TYR A 25 -2.19 4.94 12.42
N ILE A 26 -1.43 3.85 12.48
CA ILE A 26 -0.71 3.29 11.34
C ILE A 26 -0.90 1.76 11.27
N PRO A 27 -0.95 1.14 10.09
CA PRO A 27 -1.17 -0.30 10.00
C PRO A 27 0.07 -1.09 10.45
N TYR A 28 -0.13 -2.30 10.96
CA TYR A 28 0.98 -3.26 11.13
C TYR A 28 1.61 -3.63 9.79
N TYR A 29 0.82 -3.79 8.73
CA TYR A 29 1.33 -4.07 7.39
C TYR A 29 1.81 -2.79 6.70
N LEU A 30 3.03 -2.35 7.02
CA LEU A 30 3.60 -1.07 6.61
C LEU A 30 5.13 -1.11 6.56
N CYS A 31 5.74 -0.20 5.79
CA CYS A 31 7.20 -0.05 5.74
C CYS A 31 7.74 0.55 7.04
N ASP A 32 8.80 -0.04 7.59
CA ASP A 32 9.49 0.48 8.78
C ASP A 32 9.95 1.92 8.63
N VAL A 33 10.31 2.33 7.42
CA VAL A 33 10.74 3.71 7.13
C VAL A 33 9.64 4.72 7.48
N ILE A 34 8.36 4.35 7.32
CA ILE A 34 7.22 5.18 7.73
C ILE A 34 7.10 5.19 9.25
N ARG A 35 7.28 4.04 9.91
CA ARG A 35 7.27 3.95 11.38
C ARG A 35 8.37 4.82 11.99
N HIS A 36 9.59 4.72 11.47
CA HIS A 36 10.73 5.53 11.88
C HIS A 36 10.48 7.03 11.66
N ALA A 37 9.79 7.41 10.58
CA ALA A 37 9.40 8.79 10.33
C ALA A 37 8.43 9.33 11.39
N VAL A 38 7.45 8.53 11.82
CA VAL A 38 6.54 8.88 12.92
C VAL A 38 7.31 9.10 14.22
N PHE A 39 8.16 8.13 14.60
CA PHE A 39 8.98 8.23 15.81
C PHE A 39 9.95 9.42 15.78
N ALA A 40 10.58 9.70 14.64
CA ALA A 40 11.57 10.76 14.50
C ALA A 40 10.98 12.16 14.73
N GLU A 41 9.68 12.34 14.53
CA GLU A 41 8.98 13.60 14.81
C GLU A 41 8.29 13.62 16.19
N GLY A 42 8.54 12.62 17.03
CA GLY A 42 8.00 12.54 18.40
C GLY A 42 6.53 12.13 18.50
N ALA A 43 5.89 11.75 17.39
CA ALA A 43 4.52 11.25 17.40
C ALA A 43 4.48 9.79 17.87
N LYS A 44 3.45 9.44 18.65
CA LYS A 44 3.19 8.07 19.12
C LYS A 44 2.46 7.27 18.03
N PRO A 45 3.03 6.16 17.53
CA PRO A 45 2.29 5.27 16.63
C PRO A 45 1.26 4.43 17.41
N LEU A 46 0.04 4.39 16.90
CA LEU A 46 -1.03 3.51 17.36
C LEU A 46 -1.30 2.48 16.25
N PHE A 47 -0.96 1.22 16.50
CA PHE A 47 -1.04 0.21 15.44
C PHE A 47 -2.48 -0.31 15.25
N TYR A 48 -2.84 -0.58 14.00
CA TYR A 48 -4.08 -1.28 13.65
C TYR A 48 -3.84 -2.43 12.68
N HIS A 49 -4.77 -3.39 12.71
CA HIS A 49 -4.79 -4.55 11.83
C HIS A 49 -5.67 -4.30 10.59
N ILE A 50 -5.41 -5.06 9.53
CA ILE A 50 -6.21 -5.02 8.30
C ILE A 50 -6.80 -6.40 7.94
N ASP A 51 -7.94 -6.37 7.25
CA ASP A 51 -8.61 -7.55 6.72
C ASP A 51 -8.03 -7.96 5.35
N ASP A 52 -8.70 -8.92 4.72
CA ASP A 52 -8.34 -9.53 3.44
C ASP A 52 -8.49 -8.56 2.26
N ASN A 53 -9.27 -7.51 2.45
CA ASN A 53 -9.50 -6.44 1.49
C ASN A 53 -8.61 -5.21 1.80
N PHE A 54 -7.62 -5.35 2.68
CA PHE A 54 -6.79 -4.28 3.21
C PHE A 54 -7.54 -3.17 3.96
N MET A 55 -8.78 -3.40 4.41
CA MET A 55 -9.51 -2.46 5.23
C MET A 55 -9.11 -2.58 6.71
N PRO A 56 -9.08 -1.47 7.48
CA PRO A 56 -8.90 -1.54 8.92
C PRO A 56 -9.98 -2.42 9.59
N VAL A 57 -9.58 -3.32 10.49
CA VAL A 57 -10.51 -4.20 11.24
C VAL A 57 -11.15 -3.53 12.46
N ARG A 58 -11.07 -2.20 12.53
CA ARG A 58 -11.56 -1.39 13.64
C ARG A 58 -11.96 -0.02 13.14
N ASP A 59 -12.82 0.61 13.93
CA ASP A 59 -13.07 2.04 13.80
C ASP A 59 -12.03 2.87 14.58
N PHE A 60 -11.98 4.14 14.23
CA PHE A 60 -11.12 5.13 14.87
C PHE A 60 -11.97 6.30 15.41
N PRO A 61 -11.49 7.02 16.43
CA PRO A 61 -12.08 8.31 16.78
C PRO A 61 -11.97 9.27 15.58
N LEU A 62 -13.04 10.00 15.28
CA LEU A 62 -13.11 10.90 14.11
C LEU A 62 -12.01 11.98 14.10
N GLU A 63 -11.56 12.39 15.29
CA GLU A 63 -10.54 13.41 15.47
C GLU A 63 -9.11 12.89 15.42
N SER A 64 -8.90 11.59 15.24
CA SER A 64 -7.57 10.99 15.21
C SER A 64 -6.92 11.08 13.84
N PHE A 65 -5.62 11.35 13.80
CA PHE A 65 -4.84 11.19 12.59
C PHE A 65 -4.67 9.70 12.28
N ILE A 66 -4.92 9.33 11.02
CA ILE A 66 -4.81 7.95 10.55
C ILE A 66 -3.99 7.98 9.27
N LEU A 67 -2.96 7.16 9.18
CA LEU A 67 -2.27 6.87 7.93
C LEU A 67 -2.86 5.61 7.31
N TYR A 68 -3.32 5.73 6.06
CA TYR A 68 -3.79 4.59 5.28
C TYR A 68 -2.97 4.45 3.99
N PRO A 69 -2.22 3.36 3.82
CA PRO A 69 -1.56 3.04 2.56
C PRO A 69 -2.57 2.65 1.49
N ASN A 70 -2.48 3.30 0.33
CA ASN A 70 -3.11 2.80 -0.88
C ASN A 70 -2.29 1.60 -1.40
N TYR A 71 -2.53 0.44 -0.78
CA TYR A 71 -1.76 -0.78 -0.98
C TYR A 71 -1.68 -1.14 -2.45
N PHE A 72 -0.44 -1.25 -2.96
CA PHE A 72 -0.10 -1.61 -4.34
C PHE A 72 -0.73 -0.74 -5.46
N GLY A 73 -1.41 0.35 -5.09
CA GLY A 73 -2.20 1.18 -6.02
C GLY A 73 -3.51 0.54 -6.47
N ILE A 74 -4.08 -0.37 -5.67
CA ILE A 74 -5.34 -1.07 -5.97
C ILE A 74 -6.45 -0.78 -4.96
N CYS A 75 -6.24 0.17 -4.04
CA CYS A 75 -7.13 0.40 -2.90
C CYS A 75 -7.88 1.75 -2.96
N ASP A 76 -8.07 2.31 -4.16
CA ASP A 76 -8.77 3.60 -4.31
C ASP A 76 -10.20 3.56 -3.73
N GLY A 77 -10.93 2.46 -3.92
CA GLY A 77 -12.25 2.27 -3.32
C GLY A 77 -12.24 2.23 -1.79
N ASN A 78 -11.18 1.73 -1.17
CA ASN A 78 -11.01 1.78 0.29
C ASN A 78 -10.70 3.20 0.74
N VAL A 79 -9.82 3.91 0.02
CA VAL A 79 -9.55 5.33 0.26
C VAL A 79 -10.86 6.11 0.23
N ASP A 80 -11.71 5.89 -0.78
CA ASP A 80 -13.00 6.59 -0.93
C ASP A 80 -13.97 6.34 0.22
N LYS A 81 -13.96 5.14 0.81
CA LYS A 81 -14.76 4.84 2.00
C LYS A 81 -14.18 5.56 3.22
N LEU A 82 -12.87 5.44 3.44
CA LEU A 82 -12.21 5.97 4.63
C LEU A 82 -12.21 7.50 4.69
N VAL A 83 -12.03 8.20 3.56
CA VAL A 83 -12.02 9.68 3.54
C VAL A 83 -13.38 10.28 3.83
N LYS A 84 -14.47 9.56 3.54
CA LYS A 84 -15.84 9.98 3.90
C LYS A 84 -16.09 9.89 5.40
N THR A 85 -15.43 8.96 6.07
CA THR A 85 -15.62 8.70 7.50
C THR A 85 -14.63 9.48 8.37
N TYR A 86 -13.37 9.63 7.93
CA TYR A 86 -12.27 10.11 8.77
C TYR A 86 -11.65 11.41 8.24
N PRO A 87 -12.01 12.58 8.82
CA PRO A 87 -11.54 13.89 8.35
C PRO A 87 -10.03 14.09 8.36
N LYS A 88 -9.30 13.39 9.26
CA LYS A 88 -7.85 13.47 9.43
C LYS A 88 -7.09 12.29 8.81
N LEU A 89 -7.68 11.65 7.79
CA LEU A 89 -7.02 10.59 7.04
C LEU A 89 -5.88 11.13 6.17
N ILE A 90 -4.67 10.64 6.41
CA ILE A 90 -3.49 10.82 5.55
C ILE A 90 -3.41 9.59 4.65
N VAL A 91 -3.46 9.78 3.34
CA VAL A 91 -3.37 8.71 2.35
C VAL A 91 -1.92 8.54 1.90
N ASP A 92 -1.34 7.36 2.11
CA ASP A 92 -0.01 7.01 1.61
C ASP A 92 -0.11 6.37 0.20
N ASN A 93 0.09 7.23 -0.80
CA ASN A 93 0.12 6.90 -2.22
C ASN A 93 1.55 6.57 -2.71
N ALA A 94 2.45 6.08 -1.85
CA ALA A 94 3.78 5.64 -2.28
C ALA A 94 3.74 4.53 -3.36
N HIS A 95 2.68 3.72 -3.39
CA HIS A 95 2.42 2.73 -4.45
C HIS A 95 1.25 3.12 -5.37
N ALA A 96 0.80 4.38 -5.33
CA ALA A 96 -0.35 4.85 -6.09
C ALA A 96 -0.09 6.25 -6.64
N TYR A 97 1.04 6.43 -7.35
CA TYR A 97 1.52 7.76 -7.71
C TYR A 97 0.51 8.59 -8.51
N TYR A 98 -0.25 7.94 -9.37
CA TYR A 98 -1.24 8.57 -10.23
C TYR A 98 -2.62 8.72 -9.57
N ALA A 99 -2.80 8.27 -8.32
CA ALA A 99 -4.05 8.45 -7.61
C ALA A 99 -4.26 9.92 -7.22
N GLU A 100 -5.48 10.40 -7.46
CA GLU A 100 -5.89 11.74 -7.08
C GLU A 100 -5.72 11.97 -5.56
N PRO A 101 -5.31 13.18 -5.14
CA PRO A 101 -5.15 13.49 -3.73
C PRO A 101 -6.50 13.50 -3.02
N LYS A 102 -6.60 12.74 -1.92
CA LYS A 102 -7.81 12.60 -1.09
C LYS A 102 -7.47 12.69 0.40
N GLY A 103 -8.50 12.93 1.22
CA GLY A 103 -8.39 13.03 2.68
C GLY A 103 -7.78 14.35 3.15
N PHE A 104 -7.28 14.35 4.39
CA PHE A 104 -6.60 15.49 4.99
C PHE A 104 -5.30 15.85 4.24
N ALA A 105 -4.55 14.81 3.87
CA ALA A 105 -3.34 14.93 3.08
C ALA A 105 -3.10 13.64 2.29
N SER A 106 -2.42 13.75 1.15
CA SER A 106 -1.91 12.61 0.40
C SER A 106 -0.39 12.73 0.25
N ILE A 107 0.34 11.66 0.56
CA ILE A 107 1.80 11.59 0.44
C ILE A 107 2.18 10.63 -0.68
N TYR A 108 3.24 10.95 -1.42
CA TYR A 108 3.64 10.23 -2.62
C TYR A 108 5.13 9.90 -2.58
N SER A 109 5.54 8.92 -3.39
CA SER A 109 6.97 8.59 -3.60
C SER A 109 7.33 8.68 -5.09
N PRO A 110 7.53 9.89 -5.65
CA PRO A 110 7.81 10.08 -7.08
C PRO A 110 8.98 9.26 -7.62
N HIS A 111 10.00 8.99 -6.79
CA HIS A 111 11.16 8.18 -7.18
C HIS A 111 10.83 6.71 -7.49
N LYS A 112 9.65 6.21 -7.10
CA LYS A 112 9.17 4.86 -7.41
C LYS A 112 8.48 4.76 -8.77
N VAL A 113 8.24 5.89 -9.43
CA VAL A 113 7.57 5.93 -10.73
C VAL A 113 8.58 5.52 -11.80
N THR A 114 8.26 4.43 -12.49
CA THR A 114 9.06 3.86 -13.57
C THR A 114 8.16 3.51 -14.75
N GLY A 115 8.74 3.40 -15.94
CA GLY A 115 8.04 2.96 -17.14
C GLY A 115 6.97 3.93 -17.65
N ASN A 116 6.23 3.49 -18.67
CA ASN A 116 5.09 4.22 -19.24
C ASN A 116 3.79 3.70 -18.63
N HIS A 117 2.95 4.59 -18.09
CA HIS A 117 1.73 4.21 -17.36
C HIS A 117 0.71 3.42 -18.20
N GLU A 118 0.57 3.71 -19.49
CA GLU A 118 -0.34 2.99 -20.38
C GLU A 118 0.15 1.55 -20.60
N ILE A 119 1.46 1.37 -20.69
CA ILE A 119 2.09 0.05 -20.80
C ILE A 119 1.89 -0.72 -19.49
N LYS A 120 2.09 -0.07 -18.33
CA LYS A 120 1.85 -0.70 -17.02
C LYS A 120 0.43 -1.21 -16.89
N ARG A 121 -0.57 -0.42 -17.33
CA ARG A 121 -1.96 -0.85 -17.29
C ARG A 121 -2.21 -2.09 -18.17
N LYS A 122 -1.72 -2.08 -19.41
CA LYS A 122 -1.82 -3.25 -20.30
C LYS A 122 -1.16 -4.52 -19.73
N ILE A 123 0.00 -4.36 -19.07
CA ILE A 123 0.68 -5.49 -18.41
C ILE A 123 -0.12 -5.98 -17.22
N PHE A 124 -0.71 -5.08 -16.44
CA PHE A 124 -1.59 -5.44 -15.32
C PHE A 124 -2.79 -6.24 -15.81
N ASP A 125 -3.50 -5.78 -16.84
CA ASP A 125 -4.65 -6.46 -17.41
C ASP A 125 -4.27 -7.85 -17.96
N LYS A 126 -3.09 -7.96 -18.59
CA LYS A 126 -2.54 -9.26 -19.02
C LYS A 126 -2.34 -10.21 -17.84
N TYR A 127 -1.75 -9.75 -16.73
CA TYR A 127 -1.60 -10.59 -15.54
C TYR A 127 -2.93 -10.92 -14.88
N HIS A 128 -3.87 -9.98 -14.89
CA HIS A 128 -5.23 -10.22 -14.40
C HIS A 128 -5.89 -11.36 -15.18
N ASN A 129 -5.85 -11.33 -16.51
CA ASN A 129 -6.39 -12.41 -17.35
C ASN A 129 -5.71 -13.76 -17.15
N ILE A 130 -4.44 -13.80 -16.71
CA ILE A 130 -3.71 -15.04 -16.46
C ILE A 130 -4.01 -15.60 -15.07
N TYR A 131 -4.14 -14.73 -14.08
CA TYR A 131 -4.10 -15.11 -12.66
C TYR A 131 -5.41 -14.87 -11.91
N ALA A 132 -6.42 -14.23 -12.50
CA ALA A 132 -7.67 -13.88 -11.80
C ALA A 132 -8.30 -15.08 -11.08
N ASP A 133 -8.38 -16.23 -11.76
CA ASP A 133 -9.02 -17.44 -11.22
C ASP A 133 -8.24 -18.08 -10.06
N THR A 134 -6.94 -17.84 -9.97
CA THR A 134 -6.07 -18.43 -8.93
C THR A 134 -5.66 -17.42 -7.87
N ASN A 135 -5.88 -16.13 -8.10
CA ASN A 135 -5.53 -15.07 -7.15
C ASN A 135 -6.50 -15.10 -5.97
N GLN A 136 -5.98 -15.36 -4.77
CA GLN A 136 -6.78 -15.33 -3.54
C GLN A 136 -7.08 -13.90 -3.06
N LEU A 137 -6.49 -12.89 -3.71
CA LEU A 137 -6.75 -11.50 -3.40
C LEU A 137 -7.94 -11.01 -4.22
N SER A 138 -8.96 -10.51 -3.53
CA SER A 138 -10.08 -9.81 -4.16
C SER A 138 -9.82 -8.31 -4.12
N PHE A 139 -9.92 -7.66 -5.28
CA PHE A 139 -9.85 -6.21 -5.39
C PHE A 139 -10.64 -5.76 -6.61
N ASP A 140 -11.20 -4.56 -6.49
CA ASP A 140 -11.84 -3.84 -7.59
C ASP A 140 -10.97 -2.62 -7.90
N ILE A 141 -10.55 -2.50 -9.15
CA ILE A 141 -9.63 -1.45 -9.61
C ILE A 141 -10.30 -0.66 -10.73
N SER A 142 -10.35 0.67 -10.60
CA SER A 142 -10.95 1.51 -11.64
C SER A 142 -10.17 1.40 -12.94
N GLU A 143 -10.83 1.68 -14.08
CA GLU A 143 -10.16 1.66 -15.39
C GLU A 143 -9.03 2.70 -15.50
N GLU A 144 -9.14 3.81 -14.76
CA GLU A 144 -8.11 4.86 -14.76
C GLU A 144 -6.94 4.60 -13.80
N ALA A 145 -7.07 3.65 -12.87
CA ALA A 145 -6.03 3.39 -11.89
C ALA A 145 -4.77 2.78 -12.55
N ILE A 146 -3.61 3.30 -12.15
CA ILE A 146 -2.30 2.83 -12.60
C ILE A 146 -1.60 2.16 -11.40
N PRO A 147 -1.78 0.84 -11.24
CA PRO A 147 -1.23 0.12 -10.09
C PRO A 147 0.29 0.07 -10.15
N PHE A 148 0.89 -0.10 -8.98
CA PHE A 148 2.35 -0.16 -8.85
C PHE A 148 2.91 -1.51 -9.30
N CYS A 149 2.20 -2.59 -9.00
CA CYS A 149 2.47 -3.98 -9.38
C CYS A 149 1.15 -4.72 -9.61
N TYR A 150 1.19 -5.95 -10.13
CA TYR A 150 0.06 -6.89 -10.01
C TYR A 150 0.21 -7.71 -8.72
N PRO A 151 -0.61 -7.48 -7.67
CA PRO A 151 -0.51 -8.21 -6.41
C PRO A 151 -1.22 -9.58 -6.52
N TYR A 152 -0.42 -10.64 -6.64
CA TYR A 152 -0.93 -12.01 -6.66
C TYR A 152 -0.80 -12.65 -5.28
N LEU A 153 -1.91 -13.03 -4.65
CA LEU A 153 -1.91 -13.81 -3.41
C LEU A 153 -2.12 -15.29 -3.75
N ALA A 154 -1.08 -16.10 -3.58
CA ALA A 154 -1.16 -17.54 -3.82
C ALA A 154 -2.00 -18.25 -2.74
N SER A 155 -2.50 -19.45 -3.05
CA SER A 155 -3.26 -20.25 -2.07
C SER A 155 -2.35 -20.83 -0.98
N THR A 156 -1.10 -21.14 -1.32
CA THR A 156 -0.10 -21.70 -0.41
C THR A 156 1.25 -20.98 -0.54
N ILE A 157 2.15 -21.21 0.42
CA ILE A 157 3.52 -20.64 0.37
C ILE A 157 4.28 -21.28 -0.79
N GLU A 158 4.12 -22.58 -0.96
CA GLU A 158 4.77 -23.37 -2.02
C GLU A 158 4.36 -22.88 -3.42
N GLU A 159 3.09 -22.50 -3.61
CA GLU A 159 2.65 -21.89 -4.86
C GLU A 159 3.22 -20.49 -5.08
N ALA A 160 3.34 -19.68 -4.03
CA ALA A 160 3.98 -18.37 -4.12
C ALA A 160 5.45 -18.52 -4.53
N ASP A 161 6.18 -19.44 -3.91
CA ASP A 161 7.60 -19.67 -4.18
C ASP A 161 7.82 -20.21 -5.60
N LYS A 162 7.01 -21.18 -6.05
CA LYS A 162 7.02 -21.65 -7.45
C LYS A 162 6.78 -20.53 -8.45
N LEU A 163 5.86 -19.61 -8.15
CA LEU A 163 5.60 -18.47 -9.02
C LEU A 163 6.80 -17.52 -9.04
N VAL A 164 7.41 -17.22 -7.90
CA VAL A 164 8.62 -16.40 -7.82
C VAL A 164 9.75 -17.02 -8.63
N GLU A 165 10.04 -18.31 -8.44
CA GLU A 165 11.06 -19.05 -9.21
C GLU A 165 10.81 -18.94 -10.72
N LYS A 166 9.56 -19.17 -11.15
CA LYS A 166 9.15 -19.08 -12.56
C LYS A 166 9.35 -17.66 -13.12
N LEU A 167 9.02 -16.62 -12.37
CA LEU A 167 9.15 -15.22 -12.81
C LEU A 167 10.63 -14.80 -12.83
N THR A 168 11.42 -15.21 -11.84
CA THR A 168 12.87 -14.94 -11.79
C THR A 168 13.63 -15.67 -12.89
N ALA A 169 13.26 -16.90 -13.24
CA ALA A 169 13.81 -17.60 -14.41
C ALA A 169 13.54 -16.86 -15.74
N ARG A 170 12.55 -15.97 -15.78
CA ARG A 170 12.24 -15.09 -16.93
C ARG A 170 12.91 -13.72 -16.85
N GLY A 171 13.77 -13.49 -15.86
CA GLY A 171 14.51 -12.24 -15.67
C GLY A 171 13.80 -11.19 -14.80
N LEU A 172 12.66 -11.50 -14.21
CA LEU A 172 11.95 -10.56 -13.33
C LEU A 172 12.50 -10.60 -11.90
N THR A 173 12.70 -9.42 -11.31
CA THR A 173 13.06 -9.29 -9.89
C THR A 173 11.80 -9.08 -9.07
N ILE A 174 11.49 -10.02 -8.16
CA ILE A 174 10.33 -9.92 -7.28
C ILE A 174 10.75 -9.35 -5.93
N TYR A 175 10.23 -8.18 -5.58
CA TYR A 175 10.42 -7.57 -4.27
C TYR A 175 9.28 -7.97 -3.34
N ARG A 176 9.56 -8.71 -2.27
CA ARG A 176 8.58 -8.91 -1.18
C ARG A 176 8.59 -7.65 -0.30
N TYR A 177 7.44 -6.99 -0.17
CA TYR A 177 7.30 -5.74 0.57
C TYR A 177 6.95 -5.97 2.03
N TRP A 178 7.53 -5.12 2.90
CA TRP A 178 7.30 -5.02 4.34
C TRP A 178 7.80 -6.21 5.17
N ASN A 179 7.85 -6.01 6.48
CA ASN A 179 8.43 -6.97 7.40
C ASN A 179 7.54 -8.20 7.61
N GLN A 180 8.18 -9.30 7.99
CA GLN A 180 7.50 -10.44 8.55
C GLN A 180 6.74 -10.05 9.81
N LEU A 181 5.43 -10.22 9.78
CA LEU A 181 4.56 -10.08 10.95
C LEU A 181 4.42 -11.44 11.66
N PRO A 182 4.00 -11.47 12.94
CA PRO A 182 3.72 -12.72 13.64
C PRO A 182 2.77 -13.63 12.87
N ALA A 183 3.01 -14.94 12.85
CA ALA A 183 2.16 -15.90 12.13
C ALA A 183 0.70 -15.94 12.64
N SER A 184 0.46 -15.46 13.87
CA SER A 184 -0.88 -15.30 14.44
C SER A 184 -1.67 -14.12 13.85
N TYR A 185 -1.03 -13.22 13.10
CA TYR A 185 -1.67 -12.07 12.49
C TYR A 185 -2.20 -12.43 11.10
N ASN A 186 -3.39 -11.95 10.76
CA ASN A 186 -4.00 -12.17 9.45
C ASN A 186 -3.06 -11.77 8.30
N GLU A 187 -2.35 -10.66 8.51
CA GLU A 187 -1.44 -10.04 7.55
C GLU A 187 -0.20 -10.88 7.25
N TYR A 188 0.14 -11.87 8.09
CA TYR A 188 1.25 -12.79 7.83
C TYR A 188 1.12 -13.46 6.46
N LYS A 189 -0.10 -13.74 6.02
CA LYS A 189 -0.35 -14.34 4.71
C LYS A 189 0.07 -13.45 3.56
N PHE A 190 0.02 -12.13 3.72
CA PHE A 190 0.48 -11.21 2.69
C PHE A 190 2.01 -11.16 2.64
N TYR A 191 2.69 -11.39 3.76
CA TYR A 191 4.15 -11.57 3.73
C TYR A 191 4.54 -12.90 3.07
N SER A 192 3.90 -14.00 3.47
CA SER A 192 4.31 -15.35 3.07
C SER A 192 3.83 -15.77 1.68
N ARG A 193 2.63 -15.34 1.24
CA ARG A 193 2.02 -15.81 -0.01
C ARG A 193 1.82 -14.74 -1.10
N LEU A 194 1.96 -13.44 -0.78
CA LEU A 194 1.77 -12.39 -1.79
C LEU A 194 3.03 -12.21 -2.62
N VAL A 195 2.86 -12.24 -3.93
CA VAL A 195 3.88 -12.07 -4.97
C VAL A 195 3.54 -10.77 -5.72
N PRO A 196 4.25 -9.66 -5.45
CA PRO A 196 4.08 -8.42 -6.19
C PRO A 196 4.76 -8.56 -7.56
N ILE A 197 3.98 -8.81 -8.61
CA ILE A 197 4.53 -8.99 -9.96
C ILE A 197 4.78 -7.60 -10.58
N PRO A 198 6.03 -7.27 -10.95
CA PRO A 198 6.36 -5.98 -11.58
C PRO A 198 5.62 -5.77 -12.91
N LEU A 199 5.41 -4.50 -13.27
CA LEU A 199 4.68 -4.08 -14.48
C LEU A 199 5.60 -3.38 -15.51
N ASP A 200 6.90 -3.65 -15.45
CA ASP A 200 7.94 -3.09 -16.31
C ASP A 200 8.50 -4.08 -17.35
#